data_AF-X1NXY1-F1
#
_entry.id   AF-X1NXY1-F1
#
_cell.length_a   1.000
_cell.length_b   1.000
_cell.length_c   1.000
_cell.angle_alpha   90.00
_cell.angle_beta   90.00
_cell.angle_gamma   90.00
#
_symmetry.space_group_name_H-M   'P 1'
#
loop_
_entity.id
_entity.type
_entity.pdbx_description
1 polymer ?
#
loop_
_entity_poly.entity_id
_entity_poly.type
_entity_poly.pdbx_seq_one_letter_code
_entity_poly.pdbx_strand_id
1 'polypeptide(L)'
;MGSASQSESWTICPVCHKPNPVGTEFCKHCWGAILHSRSLVLTAQEYERWLVRFRLKKLARVMAISLTALIVLASIVYAGLYYNTDIVFNPPQGVNSDSSQGEWAMFRHDLSHSSTTGSSSILPQGTLKWVFPTDGAIHSSPAVANGIVYIGSRDFKLYALDAATGAKRWEYKTGSWIESSPSIVNDVVYFGSNDGKLYALDAHNGEKLWDFKTKYPI
;
A
#
# COMPACT_ATOMS: atom_id res chain seq x y z
N MET A 1 60.83 47.56 -63.19
CA MET A 1 60.05 48.78 -62.86
C MET A 1 59.06 48.40 -61.77
N GLY A 2 59.09 49.14 -60.66
CA GLY A 2 58.73 48.65 -59.32
C GLY A 2 57.26 48.35 -59.09
N SER A 3 56.98 47.19 -58.51
CA SER A 3 55.74 46.92 -57.78
C SER A 3 55.90 47.49 -56.38
N ALA A 4 55.30 48.65 -56.13
CA ALA A 4 55.24 49.26 -54.81
C ALA A 4 54.68 48.25 -53.79
N SER A 5 55.48 47.90 -52.78
CA SER A 5 54.99 47.17 -51.60
C SER A 5 54.02 48.10 -50.87
N GLN A 6 52.72 47.82 -50.95
CA GLN A 6 51.75 48.52 -50.14
C GLN A 6 52.09 48.22 -48.68
N SER A 7 52.46 49.25 -47.91
CA SER A 7 52.62 49.09 -46.46
C SER A 7 51.24 48.79 -45.88
N GLU A 8 51.01 47.54 -45.48
CA GLU A 8 49.81 47.18 -44.74
C GLU A 8 49.80 47.96 -43.43
N SER A 9 48.95 48.97 -43.35
CA SER A 9 48.68 49.69 -42.10
C SER A 9 47.66 48.89 -41.30
N TRP A 10 47.81 48.90 -39.98
CA TRP A 10 46.93 48.19 -39.05
C TRP A 10 46.57 49.13 -37.90
N THR A 11 45.35 49.03 -37.38
CA THR A 11 44.90 49.74 -36.18
C THR A 11 44.72 48.75 -35.04
N ILE A 12 45.06 49.11 -33.81
CA ILE A 12 44.91 48.23 -32.65
C ILE A 12 43.51 48.39 -32.06
N CYS A 13 42.78 47.30 -31.86
CA CYS A 13 41.47 47.30 -31.20
C CYS A 13 41.62 47.71 -29.72
N PRO A 14 40.88 48.72 -29.20
CA PRO A 14 41.03 49.19 -27.82
C PRO A 14 40.48 48.23 -26.76
N VAL A 15 39.74 47.19 -27.16
CA VAL A 15 39.14 46.21 -26.22
C VAL A 15 40.06 45.00 -26.00
N CYS A 16 40.58 44.42 -27.07
CA CYS A 16 41.37 43.18 -27.01
C CYS A 16 42.84 43.34 -27.42
N HIS A 17 43.24 44.55 -27.85
CA HIS A 17 44.58 44.90 -28.30
C HIS A 17 45.12 44.06 -29.48
N LYS A 18 44.24 43.42 -30.25
CA LYS A 18 44.62 42.71 -31.48
C LYS A 18 44.63 43.64 -32.71
N PRO A 19 45.51 43.39 -33.70
CA PRO A 19 45.55 44.16 -34.95
C PRO A 19 44.26 44.01 -35.76
N ASN A 20 43.83 45.08 -36.41
CA ASN A 20 42.60 45.16 -37.19
C ASN A 20 42.83 45.94 -38.50
N PRO A 21 42.11 45.65 -39.60
CA PRO A 21 42.26 46.38 -40.85
C PRO A 21 41.95 47.87 -40.68
N VAL A 22 42.66 48.72 -41.41
CA VAL A 22 42.47 50.18 -41.36
C VAL A 22 41.05 50.56 -41.75
N GLY A 23 40.47 51.52 -41.02
CA GLY A 23 39.10 51.97 -41.19
C GLY A 23 38.09 51.25 -40.29
N THR A 24 38.53 50.33 -39.42
CA THR A 24 37.67 49.67 -38.44
C THR A 24 38.19 49.87 -37.01
N GLU A 25 37.43 50.61 -36.19
CA GLU A 25 37.80 50.95 -34.80
C GLU A 25 37.76 49.72 -33.87
N PHE A 26 36.86 48.76 -34.14
CA PHE A 26 36.67 47.53 -33.35
C PHE A 26 36.72 46.28 -34.23
N CYS A 27 37.27 45.18 -33.71
CA CYS A 27 37.39 43.94 -34.48
C CYS A 27 36.07 43.12 -34.49
N LYS A 28 35.91 42.26 -35.50
CA LYS A 28 34.72 41.39 -35.66
C LYS A 28 34.45 40.48 -34.44
N HIS A 29 35.50 40.10 -33.72
CA HIS A 29 35.40 39.27 -32.52
C HIS A 29 34.89 40.04 -31.29
N CYS A 30 35.16 41.34 -31.20
CA CYS A 30 34.70 42.18 -30.09
C CYS A 30 33.28 42.74 -30.33
N TRP A 31 32.53 42.21 -31.31
CA TRP A 31 31.15 42.58 -31.63
C TRP A 31 30.97 44.07 -32.01
N GLY A 32 32.04 44.73 -32.47
CA GLY A 32 32.04 46.17 -32.75
C GLY A 32 31.02 46.66 -33.78
N ALA A 33 30.60 45.81 -34.73
CA ALA A 33 29.58 46.16 -35.73
C ALA A 33 28.14 46.11 -35.19
N ILE A 34 27.89 45.45 -34.05
CA ILE A 34 26.55 45.25 -33.48
C ILE A 34 26.19 46.37 -32.49
N LEU A 35 27.20 47.06 -31.93
CA LEU A 35 27.01 48.11 -30.94
C LEU A 35 26.45 49.44 -31.50
N HIS A 36 26.23 49.54 -32.82
CA HIS A 36 25.56 50.70 -33.43
C HIS A 36 24.02 50.62 -33.50
N SER A 37 23.36 49.70 -32.79
CA SER A 37 21.92 49.87 -32.54
C SER A 37 21.47 49.32 -31.18
N ARG A 38 21.00 50.27 -30.35
CA ARG A 38 20.34 50.18 -29.03
C ARG A 38 21.25 50.45 -27.82
N SER A 39 20.88 51.50 -27.09
CA SER A 39 21.40 51.84 -25.77
C SER A 39 21.38 50.61 -24.86
N LEU A 40 22.53 50.26 -24.28
CA LEU A 40 22.66 49.25 -23.22
C LEU A 40 22.05 49.69 -21.88
N VAL A 41 21.51 50.91 -21.82
CA VAL A 41 20.79 51.43 -20.66
C VAL A 41 19.30 51.15 -20.88
N LEU A 42 18.75 50.19 -20.12
CA LEU A 42 17.31 50.00 -20.02
C LEU A 42 16.69 51.29 -19.48
N THR A 43 15.62 51.77 -20.12
CA THR A 43 14.80 52.81 -19.49
C THR A 43 14.20 52.26 -18.19
N ALA A 44 13.92 53.12 -17.20
CA ALA A 44 13.29 52.70 -15.95
C ALA A 44 12.00 51.87 -16.19
N GLN A 45 11.24 52.20 -17.23
CA GLN A 45 10.02 51.50 -17.62
C GLN A 45 10.27 50.10 -18.24
N GLU A 46 11.40 49.89 -18.91
CA GLU A 46 11.80 48.57 -19.41
C GLU A 46 12.36 47.69 -18.29
N TYR A 47 13.08 48.27 -17.34
CA TYR A 47 13.56 47.59 -16.14
C TYR A 47 12.39 47.11 -15.26
N GLU A 48 11.38 47.94 -15.02
CA GLU A 48 10.19 47.54 -14.26
C GLU A 48 9.40 46.42 -14.96
N ARG A 49 9.22 46.51 -16.29
CA ARG A 49 8.59 45.43 -17.07
C ARG A 49 9.39 44.13 -17.00
N TRP A 50 10.71 44.21 -17.03
CA TRP A 50 11.58 43.06 -16.85
C TRP A 50 11.48 42.48 -15.43
N LEU A 51 11.48 43.31 -14.39
CA LEU A 51 11.35 42.90 -12.99
C LEU A 51 10.03 42.18 -12.74
N VAL A 52 8.91 42.68 -13.25
CA VAL A 52 7.59 42.02 -13.13
C VAL A 52 7.63 40.65 -13.80
N ARG A 53 8.14 40.55 -15.02
CA ARG A 53 8.29 39.26 -15.73
C ARG A 53 9.21 38.30 -14.99
N PHE A 54 10.30 38.80 -14.42
CA PHE A 54 11.25 38.01 -13.65
C PHE A 54 10.60 37.47 -12.37
N ARG A 55 9.90 38.33 -11.60
CA ARG A 55 9.16 37.95 -10.38
C ARG A 55 8.06 36.93 -10.69
N LEU A 56 7.28 37.13 -11.76
CA LEU A 56 6.24 36.17 -12.19
C LEU A 56 6.85 34.82 -12.60
N LYS A 57 7.93 34.80 -13.38
CA LYS A 57 8.61 33.55 -13.75
C LYS A 57 9.23 32.85 -12.53
N LYS A 58 9.78 33.61 -11.58
CA LYS A 58 10.33 33.08 -10.33
C LYS A 58 9.23 32.46 -9.46
N LEU A 59 8.10 33.16 -9.28
CA LEU A 59 6.93 32.65 -8.55
C LEU A 59 6.37 31.39 -9.21
N ALA A 60 6.17 31.40 -10.53
CA ALA A 60 5.67 30.24 -11.26
C ALA A 60 6.58 29.00 -11.10
N ARG A 61 7.91 29.20 -11.14
CA ARG A 61 8.88 28.11 -10.88
C ARG A 61 8.79 27.57 -9.46
N VAL A 62 8.70 28.45 -8.46
CA VAL A 62 8.55 28.02 -7.06
C VAL A 62 7.26 27.24 -6.87
N MET A 63 6.13 27.73 -7.39
CA MET A 63 4.84 27.03 -7.30
C MET A 63 4.87 25.67 -8.00
N ALA A 64 5.50 25.57 -9.17
CA ALA A 64 5.65 24.29 -9.87
C ALA A 64 6.48 23.28 -9.06
N ILE A 65 7.58 23.71 -8.43
CA ILE A 65 8.41 22.86 -7.57
C ILE A 65 7.65 22.43 -6.31
N SER A 66 6.89 23.34 -5.69
CA SER A 66 6.05 23.01 -4.54
C SER A 66 4.95 22.01 -4.88
N LEU A 67 4.30 22.17 -6.04
CA LEU A 67 3.26 21.26 -6.50
C LEU A 67 3.81 19.86 -6.82
N THR A 68 4.96 19.77 -7.48
CA THR A 68 5.59 18.46 -7.75
C THR A 68 6.02 17.77 -6.46
N ALA A 69 6.57 18.51 -5.49
CA ALA A 69 6.91 17.96 -4.18
C ALA A 69 5.67 17.43 -3.45
N LEU A 70 4.54 18.13 -3.50
CA LEU A 70 3.27 17.68 -2.91
C LEU A 70 2.74 16.42 -3.58
N ILE A 71 2.80 16.33 -4.91
CA ILE A 71 2.34 15.14 -5.65
C ILE A 71 3.22 13.93 -5.30
N VAL A 72 4.54 14.11 -5.21
CA VAL A 72 5.48 13.05 -4.81
C VAL A 72 5.20 12.61 -3.37
N LEU A 73 5.02 13.55 -2.43
CA LEU A 73 4.66 13.25 -1.04
C LEU A 73 3.33 12.50 -0.96
N ALA A 74 2.29 12.95 -1.66
CA ALA A 74 1.00 12.28 -1.69
C ALA A 74 1.10 10.86 -2.28
N SER A 75 1.94 10.67 -3.30
CA SER A 75 2.19 9.35 -3.89
C SER A 75 2.92 8.41 -2.93
N ILE A 76 3.91 8.93 -2.18
CA ILE A 76 4.62 8.17 -1.13
C ILE A 76 3.67 7.80 0.00
N VAL A 77 2.82 8.72 0.45
CA VAL A 77 1.81 8.46 1.48
C VAL A 77 0.79 7.44 0.98
N TYR A 78 0.29 7.60 -0.24
CA TYR A 78 -0.66 6.65 -0.84
C TYR A 78 -0.05 5.25 -1.00
N ALA A 79 1.19 5.15 -1.50
CA ALA A 79 1.90 3.88 -1.56
C ALA A 79 2.15 3.31 -0.16
N GLY A 80 2.51 4.14 0.81
CA GLY A 80 2.66 3.73 2.20
C GLY A 80 1.36 3.16 2.78
N LEU A 81 0.21 3.79 2.52
CA LEU A 81 -1.10 3.31 2.97
C LEU A 81 -1.56 2.07 2.20
N TYR A 82 -1.27 1.97 0.91
CA TYR A 82 -1.67 0.85 0.04
C TYR A 82 -0.83 -0.41 0.29
N TYR A 83 0.47 -0.24 0.55
CA TYR A 83 1.40 -1.36 0.78
C TYR A 83 1.64 -1.69 2.26
N ASN A 84 1.43 -0.77 3.21
CA ASN A 84 1.48 -1.06 4.65
C ASN A 84 0.07 -1.25 5.23
N THR A 85 -0.66 -2.25 4.73
CA THR A 85 -1.88 -2.74 5.40
C THR A 85 -1.62 -3.29 6.80
N ASP A 86 -0.35 -3.42 7.22
CA ASP A 86 0.05 -3.86 8.56
C ASP A 86 -0.24 -2.82 9.67
N ILE A 87 -0.47 -1.54 9.35
CA ILE A 87 -0.75 -0.48 10.36
C ILE A 87 -2.21 -0.49 10.84
N VAL A 88 -3.09 -1.31 10.23
CA VAL A 88 -4.49 -1.46 10.66
C VAL A 88 -4.71 -2.74 11.51
N PHE A 89 -3.66 -3.51 11.79
CA PHE A 89 -3.73 -4.64 12.72
C PHE A 89 -3.11 -4.29 14.08
N ASN A 90 -3.61 -3.23 14.72
CA ASN A 90 -3.73 -3.36 16.17
C ASN A 90 -5.02 -4.16 16.36
N PRO A 91 -4.98 -5.46 16.70
CA PRO A 91 -6.20 -6.18 17.03
C PRO A 91 -6.91 -5.33 18.09
N PRO A 92 -8.23 -5.07 17.95
CA PRO A 92 -8.91 -4.21 18.90
C PRO A 92 -8.64 -4.78 20.30
N GLN A 93 -8.17 -3.92 21.20
CA GLN A 93 -7.80 -4.33 22.55
C GLN A 93 -9.01 -5.01 23.20
N GLY A 94 -8.84 -6.24 23.68
CA GLY A 94 -9.93 -7.02 24.30
C GLY A 94 -10.71 -7.94 23.35
N VAL A 95 -10.30 -8.10 22.10
CA VAL A 95 -10.89 -9.08 21.18
C VAL A 95 -10.23 -10.44 21.42
N ASN A 96 -10.98 -11.37 22.02
CA ASN A 96 -10.56 -12.75 22.23
C ASN A 96 -11.65 -13.73 21.80
N SER A 97 -11.25 -14.96 21.50
CA SER A 97 -12.17 -16.06 21.28
C SER A 97 -12.59 -16.74 22.59
N ASP A 98 -12.55 -16.03 23.73
CA ASP A 98 -13.11 -16.60 24.96
C ASP A 98 -14.61 -16.79 24.75
N SER A 99 -15.09 -17.96 25.12
CA SER A 99 -16.47 -18.35 24.96
C SER A 99 -17.33 -17.76 26.08
N SER A 100 -18.54 -17.32 25.74
CA SER A 100 -19.57 -17.11 26.75
C SER A 100 -20.07 -18.45 27.30
N GLN A 101 -20.84 -18.44 28.40
CA GLN A 101 -21.31 -19.67 29.02
C GLN A 101 -22.11 -20.53 28.03
N GLY A 102 -21.62 -21.75 27.74
CA GLY A 102 -22.24 -22.68 26.80
C GLY A 102 -21.68 -22.62 25.38
N GLU A 103 -20.74 -21.71 25.11
CA GLU A 103 -19.99 -21.67 23.86
C GLU A 103 -18.64 -22.40 23.97
N TRP A 104 -18.02 -22.65 22.82
CA TRP A 104 -16.70 -23.24 22.70
C TRP A 104 -16.03 -22.64 21.45
N ALA A 105 -15.74 -21.35 21.49
CA ALA A 105 -15.41 -20.58 20.29
C ALA A 105 -14.01 -20.87 19.72
N MET A 106 -13.16 -21.61 20.42
CA MET A 106 -11.81 -21.95 19.96
C MET A 106 -11.30 -23.30 20.49
N PHE A 107 -10.16 -23.74 19.95
CA PHE A 107 -9.48 -24.93 20.45
C PHE A 107 -9.22 -24.83 21.95
N ARG A 108 -9.61 -25.87 22.69
CA ARG A 108 -9.46 -25.96 24.15
C ARG A 108 -10.18 -24.85 24.94
N HIS A 109 -11.34 -24.40 24.45
CA HIS A 109 -12.37 -23.59 25.12
C HIS A 109 -12.05 -22.11 25.30
N ASP A 110 -10.89 -21.78 25.87
CA ASP A 110 -10.50 -20.42 26.26
C ASP A 110 -9.04 -20.11 25.92
N LEU A 111 -8.64 -18.85 26.10
CA LEU A 111 -7.26 -18.38 25.88
C LEU A 111 -6.21 -19.11 26.73
N SER A 112 -6.60 -19.75 27.83
CA SER A 112 -5.69 -20.55 28.67
C SER A 112 -5.59 -22.02 28.21
N HIS A 113 -6.37 -22.39 27.20
CA HIS A 113 -6.50 -23.75 26.70
C HIS A 113 -6.92 -24.76 27.79
N SER A 114 -7.79 -24.33 28.71
CA SER A 114 -8.19 -25.15 29.87
C SER A 114 -8.84 -26.47 29.46
N SER A 115 -9.52 -26.49 28.30
CA SER A 115 -10.38 -27.62 27.86
C SER A 115 -11.50 -27.94 28.86
N THR A 116 -11.86 -26.99 29.73
CA THR A 116 -12.86 -27.20 30.76
C THR A 116 -13.87 -26.07 30.74
N THR A 117 -15.14 -26.42 30.59
CA THR A 117 -16.22 -25.58 31.11
C THR A 117 -16.24 -25.76 32.64
N GLY A 118 -16.51 -24.71 33.42
CA GLY A 118 -16.47 -24.74 34.89
C GLY A 118 -17.15 -25.95 35.56
N SER A 119 -16.81 -26.20 36.82
CA SER A 119 -17.04 -27.46 37.56
C SER A 119 -18.49 -27.95 37.58
N SER A 120 -18.84 -28.83 36.64
CA SER A 120 -19.92 -29.81 36.82
C SER A 120 -19.30 -31.18 37.03
N SER A 121 -19.47 -31.73 38.23
CA SER A 121 -18.94 -33.02 38.66
C SER A 121 -19.68 -34.23 38.08
N ILE A 122 -20.72 -34.00 37.26
CA ILE A 122 -21.49 -35.05 36.60
C ILE A 122 -21.74 -34.61 35.15
N LEU A 123 -21.12 -35.32 34.20
CA LEU A 123 -21.48 -35.20 32.79
C LEU A 123 -22.87 -35.82 32.60
N PRO A 124 -23.84 -35.13 31.98
CA PRO A 124 -25.12 -35.75 31.67
C PRO A 124 -24.90 -36.93 30.71
N GLN A 125 -25.64 -38.02 30.87
CA GLN A 125 -25.68 -39.07 29.86
C GLN A 125 -26.23 -38.47 28.56
N GLY A 126 -25.39 -38.40 27.53
CA GLY A 126 -25.75 -37.90 26.22
C GLY A 126 -26.58 -38.92 25.44
N THR A 127 -27.59 -38.45 24.72
CA THR A 127 -28.24 -39.20 23.64
C THR A 127 -27.87 -38.56 22.30
N LEU A 128 -27.75 -39.38 21.25
CA LEU A 128 -27.44 -38.89 19.91
C LEU A 128 -28.58 -37.99 19.41
N LYS A 129 -28.30 -36.70 19.17
CA LYS A 129 -29.29 -35.75 18.63
C LYS A 129 -29.34 -35.75 17.11
N TRP A 130 -28.19 -35.69 16.46
CA TRP A 130 -28.07 -35.63 15.00
C TRP A 130 -26.69 -36.11 14.55
N VAL A 131 -26.59 -36.43 13.25
CA VAL A 131 -25.34 -36.78 12.56
C VAL A 131 -25.29 -35.99 11.25
N PHE A 132 -24.12 -35.43 10.93
CA PHE A 132 -23.87 -34.78 9.65
C PHE A 132 -22.72 -35.49 8.93
N PRO A 133 -22.95 -36.09 7.74
CA PRO A 133 -21.88 -36.74 6.99
C PRO A 133 -21.00 -35.71 6.26
N THR A 134 -19.68 -35.90 6.36
CA THR A 134 -18.68 -35.19 5.55
C THR A 134 -18.07 -36.14 4.52
N ASP A 135 -17.54 -35.59 3.42
CA ASP A 135 -16.92 -36.39 2.36
C ASP A 135 -15.44 -36.69 2.64
N GLY A 136 -14.91 -36.16 3.75
CA GLY A 136 -13.53 -36.32 4.17
C GLY A 136 -13.40 -36.52 5.68
N ALA A 137 -12.21 -36.97 6.10
CA ALA A 137 -11.91 -37.15 7.51
C ALA A 137 -11.87 -35.80 8.24
N ILE A 138 -12.37 -35.80 9.47
CA ILE A 138 -12.38 -34.64 10.36
C ILE A 138 -11.20 -34.77 11.32
N HIS A 139 -10.20 -33.91 11.16
CA HIS A 139 -9.07 -33.77 12.07
C HIS A 139 -9.17 -32.51 12.95
N SER A 140 -10.02 -31.57 12.55
CA SER A 140 -10.26 -30.34 13.31
C SER A 140 -11.06 -30.64 14.59
N SER A 141 -10.83 -29.82 15.62
CA SER A 141 -11.77 -29.75 16.74
C SER A 141 -12.92 -28.83 16.36
N PRO A 142 -14.18 -29.19 16.65
CA PRO A 142 -15.30 -28.29 16.41
C PRO A 142 -15.18 -27.05 17.28
N ALA A 143 -15.62 -25.92 16.74
CA ALA A 143 -15.85 -24.71 17.52
C ALA A 143 -17.34 -24.35 17.48
N VAL A 144 -17.88 -23.83 18.58
CA VAL A 144 -19.31 -23.52 18.74
C VAL A 144 -19.46 -22.09 19.23
N ALA A 145 -20.20 -21.29 18.48
CA ALA A 145 -20.54 -19.92 18.85
C ALA A 145 -21.90 -19.55 18.24
N ASN A 146 -22.70 -18.75 18.94
CA ASN A 146 -24.00 -18.26 18.45
C ASN A 146 -24.95 -19.36 17.92
N GLY A 147 -24.91 -20.55 18.52
CA GLY A 147 -25.73 -21.70 18.11
C GLY A 147 -25.30 -22.35 16.78
N ILE A 148 -24.08 -22.08 16.31
CA ILE A 148 -23.51 -22.66 15.09
C ILE A 148 -22.27 -23.47 15.45
N VAL A 149 -22.14 -24.65 14.85
CA VAL A 149 -20.98 -25.54 14.97
C VAL A 149 -20.14 -25.41 13.69
N TYR A 150 -18.86 -25.12 13.84
CA TYR A 150 -17.89 -24.96 12.77
C TYR A 150 -16.88 -26.11 12.77
N ILE A 151 -16.72 -26.77 11.62
CA ILE A 151 -15.87 -27.97 11.48
C ILE A 151 -15.09 -27.91 10.18
N GLY A 152 -13.76 -28.03 10.26
CA GLY A 152 -12.88 -28.21 9.11
C GLY A 152 -12.71 -29.69 8.73
N SER A 153 -12.70 -29.98 7.43
CA SER A 153 -12.62 -31.34 6.89
C SER A 153 -11.53 -31.50 5.82
N ARG A 154 -11.04 -32.74 5.65
CA ARG A 154 -10.13 -33.11 4.57
C ARG A 154 -10.80 -33.21 3.19
N ASP A 155 -12.09 -32.94 3.07
CA ASP A 155 -12.77 -32.70 1.78
C ASP A 155 -12.61 -31.25 1.26
N PHE A 156 -11.74 -30.48 1.91
CA PHE A 156 -11.41 -29.08 1.60
C PHE A 156 -12.53 -28.11 1.95
N LYS A 157 -13.43 -28.48 2.86
CA LYS A 157 -14.54 -27.62 3.28
C LYS A 157 -14.51 -27.31 4.77
N LEU A 158 -14.84 -26.06 5.08
CA LEU A 158 -15.31 -25.65 6.39
C LEU A 158 -16.83 -25.72 6.35
N TYR A 159 -17.43 -26.46 7.27
CA TYR A 159 -18.88 -26.56 7.44
C TYR A 159 -19.34 -25.69 8.60
N ALA A 160 -20.46 -24.99 8.42
CA ALA A 160 -21.22 -24.35 9.47
C ALA A 160 -22.59 -25.01 9.60
N LEU A 161 -22.83 -25.62 10.76
CA LEU A 161 -24.03 -26.40 11.05
C LEU A 161 -24.82 -25.75 12.17
N ASP A 162 -26.14 -25.81 12.08
CA ASP A 162 -27.01 -25.43 13.18
C ASP A 162 -26.81 -26.40 14.36
N ALA A 163 -26.47 -25.90 15.55
CA ALA A 163 -26.10 -26.73 16.69
C ALA A 163 -27.27 -27.58 17.21
N ALA A 164 -28.51 -27.10 17.06
CA ALA A 164 -29.69 -27.81 17.55
C ALA A 164 -30.10 -28.96 16.62
N THR A 165 -30.00 -28.74 15.30
CA THR A 165 -30.58 -29.64 14.29
C THR A 165 -29.54 -30.41 13.47
N GLY A 166 -28.28 -29.95 13.43
CA GLY A 166 -27.25 -30.47 12.53
C GLY A 166 -27.42 -30.03 11.08
N ALA A 167 -28.41 -29.17 10.78
CA ALA A 167 -28.65 -28.70 9.42
C ALA A 167 -27.51 -27.80 8.94
N LYS A 168 -27.00 -28.03 7.73
CA LYS A 168 -25.97 -27.18 7.13
C LYS A 168 -26.54 -25.79 6.85
N ARG A 169 -25.94 -24.77 7.47
CA ARG A 169 -26.23 -23.36 7.18
C ARG A 169 -25.47 -22.89 5.96
N TRP A 170 -24.17 -23.15 5.93
CA TRP A 170 -23.29 -22.85 4.81
C TRP A 170 -22.04 -23.74 4.82
N GLU A 171 -21.30 -23.74 3.72
CA GLU A 171 -19.97 -24.34 3.62
C GLU A 171 -19.04 -23.42 2.83
N TYR A 172 -17.75 -23.48 3.12
CA TYR A 172 -16.72 -22.74 2.40
C TYR A 172 -15.63 -23.69 1.92
N LYS A 173 -15.29 -23.64 0.63
CA LYS A 173 -14.30 -24.52 -0.01
C LYS A 173 -12.94 -23.83 -0.12
N THR A 174 -11.89 -24.50 0.34
CA THR A 174 -10.48 -24.10 0.19
C THR A 174 -9.78 -24.91 -0.91
N GLY A 175 -8.49 -24.64 -1.12
CA GLY A 175 -7.67 -25.34 -2.10
C GLY A 175 -7.09 -26.68 -1.62
N SER A 176 -7.20 -27.01 -0.33
CA SER A 176 -6.60 -28.21 0.28
C SER A 176 -7.28 -28.53 1.62
N TRP A 177 -6.77 -29.53 2.35
CA TRP A 177 -7.30 -29.96 3.65
C TRP A 177 -7.46 -28.80 4.64
N ILE A 178 -8.50 -28.90 5.46
CA ILE A 178 -8.70 -28.04 6.62
C ILE A 178 -8.58 -28.93 7.86
N GLU A 179 -7.37 -29.00 8.41
CA GLU A 179 -7.07 -29.78 9.61
C GLU A 179 -7.01 -28.91 10.86
N SER A 180 -6.87 -27.59 10.66
CA SER A 180 -6.87 -26.61 11.74
C SER A 180 -8.24 -26.55 12.43
N SER A 181 -8.22 -26.23 13.72
CA SER A 181 -9.45 -25.98 14.49
C SER A 181 -9.90 -24.53 14.27
N PRO A 182 -11.18 -24.27 13.97
CA PRO A 182 -11.67 -22.91 13.81
C PRO A 182 -11.58 -22.11 15.12
N SER A 183 -11.44 -20.78 14.99
CA SER A 183 -11.54 -19.82 16.10
C SER A 183 -12.55 -18.75 15.72
N ILE A 184 -13.49 -18.44 16.61
CA ILE A 184 -14.56 -17.47 16.36
C ILE A 184 -14.40 -16.30 17.31
N VAL A 185 -14.49 -15.08 16.77
CA VAL A 185 -14.60 -13.87 17.56
C VAL A 185 -15.26 -12.77 16.74
N ASN A 186 -16.14 -11.98 17.37
CA ASN A 186 -16.86 -10.88 16.72
C ASN A 186 -17.53 -11.28 15.40
N ASP A 187 -18.20 -12.44 15.39
CA ASP A 187 -18.88 -12.99 14.22
C ASP A 187 -17.98 -13.25 13.00
N VAL A 188 -16.67 -13.45 13.24
CA VAL A 188 -15.71 -13.87 12.22
C VAL A 188 -15.14 -15.23 12.59
N VAL A 189 -15.12 -16.13 11.61
CA VAL A 189 -14.52 -17.46 11.71
C VAL A 189 -13.14 -17.45 11.07
N TYR A 190 -12.13 -17.77 11.87
CA TYR A 190 -10.74 -17.88 11.46
C TYR A 190 -10.31 -19.34 11.40
N PHE A 191 -9.63 -19.74 10.33
CA PHE A 191 -9.08 -21.09 10.20
C PHE A 191 -7.95 -21.12 9.17
N GLY A 192 -7.00 -22.03 9.39
CA GLY A 192 -5.92 -22.34 8.46
C GLY A 192 -6.28 -23.50 7.53
N SER A 193 -5.68 -23.52 6.35
CA SER A 193 -5.74 -24.66 5.44
C SER A 193 -4.35 -25.05 4.94
N ASN A 194 -4.23 -26.33 4.56
CA ASN A 194 -3.04 -26.87 3.94
C ASN A 194 -2.74 -26.29 2.54
N ASP A 195 -3.58 -25.40 2.02
CA ASP A 195 -3.29 -24.62 0.81
C ASP A 195 -2.33 -23.44 1.08
N GLY A 196 -1.86 -23.31 2.33
CA GLY A 196 -0.94 -22.26 2.75
C GLY A 196 -1.64 -20.92 2.93
N LYS A 197 -2.89 -20.94 3.41
CA LYS A 197 -3.65 -19.71 3.70
C LYS A 197 -4.35 -19.78 5.06
N LEU A 198 -4.40 -18.61 5.70
CA LEU A 198 -5.31 -18.30 6.80
C LEU A 198 -6.52 -17.58 6.22
N TYR A 199 -7.72 -18.02 6.58
CA TYR A 199 -8.98 -17.46 6.12
C TYR A 199 -9.71 -16.75 7.26
N ALA A 200 -10.45 -15.70 6.90
CA ALA A 200 -11.44 -15.06 7.75
C ALA A 200 -12.76 -14.97 6.99
N LEU A 201 -13.81 -15.58 7.54
CA LEU A 201 -15.15 -15.60 6.97
C LEU A 201 -16.16 -14.98 7.92
N ASP A 202 -17.20 -14.38 7.38
CA ASP A 202 -18.38 -13.98 8.15
C ASP A 202 -19.09 -15.23 8.69
N ALA A 203 -19.35 -15.26 10.00
CA ALA A 203 -19.94 -16.40 10.71
C ALA A 203 -21.38 -16.71 10.29
N HIS A 204 -22.13 -15.71 9.82
CA HIS A 204 -23.55 -15.86 9.51
C HIS A 204 -23.79 -16.46 8.13
N ASN A 205 -23.02 -16.02 7.14
CA ASN A 205 -23.24 -16.38 5.73
C ASN A 205 -22.08 -17.14 5.08
N GLY A 206 -20.92 -17.24 5.73
CA GLY A 206 -19.74 -17.93 5.20
C GLY A 206 -19.00 -17.16 4.10
N GLU A 207 -19.33 -15.88 3.88
CA GLU A 207 -18.64 -15.04 2.91
C GLU A 207 -17.22 -14.75 3.36
N LYS A 208 -16.27 -14.84 2.44
CA LYS A 208 -14.87 -14.53 2.72
C LYS A 208 -14.69 -13.02 2.92
N LEU A 209 -14.25 -12.64 4.12
CA LEU A 209 -13.83 -11.28 4.44
C LEU A 209 -12.42 -11.01 3.91
N TRP A 210 -11.49 -11.93 4.20
CA TRP A 210 -10.12 -11.86 3.69
C TRP A 210 -9.41 -13.24 3.75
N ASP A 211 -8.29 -13.36 3.03
CA ASP A 211 -7.33 -14.44 3.20
C ASP A 211 -5.90 -13.91 3.24
N PHE A 212 -5.03 -14.62 3.97
CA PHE A 212 -3.62 -14.30 4.08
C PHE A 212 -2.78 -15.51 3.66
N LYS A 213 -1.85 -15.31 2.72
CA LYS A 213 -0.96 -16.37 2.23
C LYS A 213 0.24 -16.55 3.15
N THR A 214 0.39 -17.74 3.72
CA THR A 214 1.56 -18.14 4.50
C THR A 214 2.64 -18.75 3.61
N LYS A 215 3.84 -18.92 4.18
CA LYS A 215 4.97 -19.57 3.48
C LYS A 215 4.79 -21.09 3.36
N TYR A 216 4.02 -21.68 4.27
CA TYR A 216 3.82 -23.12 4.41
C TYR A 216 2.35 -23.42 4.77
N PRO A 217 1.88 -24.65 4.53
CA PRO A 217 0.60 -25.17 5.04
C PRO A 217 0.37 -24.84 6.52
N ILE A 218 -0.90 -24.62 6.90
CA ILE A 218 -1.34 -24.34 8.28
C ILE A 218 -2.21 -25.49 8.79
#